data_AF-A0A2W2ACM9-F1
#
_entry.id   AF-A0A2W2ACM9-F1
#
_cell.length_a   1.000
_cell.length_b   1.000
_cell.length_c   1.000
_cell.angle_alpha   90.00
_cell.angle_beta   90.00
_cell.angle_gamma   90.00
#
_symmetry.space_group_name_H-M   'P 1'
#
loop_
_entity.id
_entity.type
_entity.pdbx_description
1 polymer ?
#
loop_
_entity_poly.entity_id
_entity_poly.type
_entity_poly.pdbx_seq_one_letter_code
_entity_poly.pdbx_strand_id
1 'polypeptide(L)'
;MQVAFSISVYLSAAPEEVYNAWLRSNRHTEMTGSKAKIGAETGTDFSAQDGYISGRNLLLLPPNHIVQSWRTKSFAAGDSDSQVEISLLPENDGTKLILLHSNIPKGQPDYKQWWSEHYFVPMEAYFAKMMIPVPAMPEPF
;
A
#
# COMPACT_ATOMS: atom_id res chain seq x y z
N MET A 1 -4.64 -21.14 -14.47
CA MET A 1 -4.47 -19.76 -14.98
C MET A 1 -4.60 -18.83 -13.80
N GLN A 2 -3.50 -18.17 -13.45
CA GLN A 2 -3.44 -17.15 -12.40
C GLN A 2 -4.01 -15.85 -12.96
N VAL A 3 -4.53 -14.99 -12.08
CA VAL A 3 -5.14 -13.71 -12.47
C VAL A 3 -4.13 -12.58 -12.22
N ALA A 4 -4.17 -11.56 -13.08
CA ALA A 4 -3.41 -10.33 -12.90
C ALA A 4 -4.25 -9.11 -13.32
N PHE A 5 -4.05 -7.98 -12.65
CA PHE A 5 -4.65 -6.69 -13.02
C PHE A 5 -3.75 -5.53 -12.62
N SER A 6 -3.98 -4.37 -13.25
CA SER A 6 -3.34 -3.10 -12.90
C SER A 6 -4.40 -2.06 -12.57
N ILE A 7 -4.17 -1.28 -11.52
CA ILE A 7 -4.98 -0.12 -11.12
C ILE A 7 -4.09 1.04 -10.75
N SER A 8 -4.61 2.25 -10.81
CA SER A 8 -3.88 3.45 -10.41
C SER A 8 -4.76 4.44 -9.69
N VAL A 9 -4.14 5.26 -8.84
CA VAL A 9 -4.76 6.39 -8.13
C VAL A 9 -3.82 7.58 -8.13
N TYR A 10 -4.39 8.78 -8.13
CA TYR A 10 -3.66 10.02 -7.92
C TYR A 10 -3.67 10.38 -6.43
N LEU A 11 -2.51 10.68 -5.87
CA LEU A 11 -2.34 11.05 -4.47
C LEU A 11 -1.70 12.44 -4.41
N SER A 12 -2.29 13.34 -3.62
CA SER A 12 -1.77 14.70 -3.44
C SER A 12 -0.60 14.75 -2.46
N ALA A 13 0.45 14.01 -2.76
CA ALA A 13 1.69 13.95 -2.00
C ALA A 13 2.85 13.60 -2.94
N ALA A 14 4.08 13.95 -2.56
CA ALA A 14 5.27 13.59 -3.32
C ALA A 14 5.54 12.07 -3.27
N PRO A 15 6.21 11.48 -4.27
CA PRO A 15 6.45 10.03 -4.31
C PRO A 15 7.19 9.52 -3.07
N GLU A 16 8.13 10.32 -2.55
CA GLU A 16 8.85 10.01 -1.31
C GLU A 16 7.93 9.88 -0.09
N GLU A 17 6.93 10.75 0.05
CA GLU A 17 5.96 10.67 1.14
C GLU A 17 5.09 9.42 1.03
N VAL A 18 4.64 9.09 -0.18
CA VAL A 18 3.85 7.87 -0.44
C VAL A 18 4.69 6.61 -0.18
N TYR A 19 5.95 6.60 -0.64
CA TYR A 19 6.90 5.51 -0.43
C TYR A 19 7.16 5.28 1.06
N ASN A 20 7.44 6.34 1.79
CA ASN A 20 7.67 6.30 3.23
C ASN A 20 6.41 5.84 3.98
N ALA A 21 5.22 6.33 3.60
CA ALA A 21 3.98 5.90 4.21
C ALA A 21 3.71 4.41 4.01
N TRP A 22 4.04 3.88 2.83
CA TRP A 22 3.89 2.46 2.52
C TRP A 22 4.80 1.57 3.38
N LEU A 23 6.07 1.96 3.57
CA LEU A 23 7.11 1.12 4.19
C LEU A 23 7.33 1.38 5.69
N ARG A 24 6.55 2.26 6.32
CA ARG A 24 6.64 2.55 7.76
C ARG A 24 5.39 2.07 8.49
N SER A 25 5.55 1.18 9.46
CA SER A 25 4.44 0.55 10.20
C SER A 25 3.42 1.54 10.75
N ASN A 26 3.87 2.63 11.39
CA ASN A 26 2.99 3.66 11.96
C ASN A 26 2.23 4.40 10.85
N ARG A 27 2.92 4.87 9.82
CA ARG A 27 2.30 5.59 8.69
C ARG A 27 1.36 4.70 7.91
N HIS A 28 1.72 3.45 7.64
CA HIS A 28 0.87 2.48 6.95
C HIS A 28 -0.41 2.21 7.76
N THR A 29 -0.28 2.15 9.10
CA THR A 29 -1.44 1.97 9.99
C THR A 29 -2.36 3.18 9.96
N GLU A 30 -1.81 4.39 10.06
CA GLU A 30 -2.59 5.64 9.97
C GLU A 30 -3.27 5.79 8.62
N MET A 31 -2.54 5.46 7.55
CA MET A 31 -2.97 5.58 6.16
C MET A 31 -4.10 4.62 5.80
N THR A 32 -4.06 3.38 6.29
CA THR A 32 -5.07 2.34 5.97
C THR A 32 -6.17 2.20 7.02
N GLY A 33 -5.96 2.74 8.23
CA GLY A 33 -6.86 2.57 9.37
C GLY A 33 -6.76 1.21 10.08
N SER A 34 -5.89 0.32 9.61
CA SER A 34 -5.69 -1.04 10.16
C SER A 34 -4.24 -1.29 10.52
N LYS A 35 -3.98 -2.11 11.55
CA LYS A 35 -2.61 -2.32 12.04
C LYS A 35 -1.72 -2.96 10.97
N ALA A 36 -0.52 -2.42 10.85
CA ALA A 36 0.54 -2.93 10.01
C ALA A 36 1.85 -3.11 10.80
N LYS A 37 2.61 -4.13 10.42
CA LYS A 37 4.00 -4.36 10.83
C LYS A 37 4.81 -4.55 9.56
N ILE A 38 5.63 -3.58 9.22
CA ILE A 38 6.38 -3.52 7.97
C ILE A 38 7.86 -3.52 8.30
N GLY A 39 8.61 -4.50 7.80
CA GLY A 39 10.05 -4.37 7.66
C GLY A 39 10.37 -3.44 6.49
N ALA A 40 11.34 -2.55 6.64
CA ALA A 40 11.64 -1.49 5.66
C ALA A 40 12.86 -1.81 4.78
N GLU A 41 13.30 -3.07 4.76
CA GLU A 41 14.47 -3.52 4.00
C GLU A 41 14.08 -4.60 2.99
N THR A 42 14.90 -4.79 1.96
CA THR A 42 14.70 -5.90 1.03
C THR A 42 14.94 -7.22 1.76
N GLY A 43 14.08 -8.21 1.56
CA GLY A 43 14.13 -9.50 2.22
C GLY A 43 13.39 -9.57 3.56
N THR A 44 12.92 -8.45 4.12
CA THR A 44 12.15 -8.46 5.36
C THR A 44 10.68 -8.74 5.11
N ASP A 45 10.04 -9.39 6.09
CA ASP A 45 8.62 -9.70 6.05
C ASP A 45 7.75 -8.48 6.45
N PHE A 46 6.49 -8.52 6.04
CA PHE A 46 5.47 -7.57 6.45
C PHE A 46 4.13 -8.25 6.73
N SER A 47 3.30 -7.58 7.51
CA SER A 47 1.89 -7.91 7.73
C SER A 47 1.05 -6.64 7.75
N ALA A 48 -0.13 -6.66 7.15
CA ALA A 48 -1.04 -5.51 7.06
C ALA A 48 -2.50 -5.94 7.26
N GLN A 49 -3.40 -4.95 7.36
CA GLN A 49 -4.84 -5.18 7.56
C GLN A 49 -5.13 -6.08 8.77
N ASP A 50 -4.55 -5.74 9.93
CA ASP A 50 -4.69 -6.50 11.18
C ASP A 50 -4.23 -7.97 11.05
N GLY A 51 -3.22 -8.19 10.20
CA GLY A 51 -2.64 -9.50 9.92
C GLY A 51 -3.47 -10.34 8.94
N TYR A 52 -4.42 -9.75 8.21
CA TYR A 52 -5.08 -10.42 7.09
C TYR A 52 -4.13 -10.63 5.91
N ILE A 53 -3.23 -9.67 5.67
CA ILE A 53 -2.18 -9.74 4.65
C ILE A 53 -0.86 -10.11 5.31
N SER A 54 -0.08 -10.96 4.64
CA SER A 54 1.33 -11.16 4.89
C SER A 54 2.13 -11.27 3.59
N GLY A 55 3.43 -11.06 3.69
CA GLY A 55 4.33 -11.13 2.55
C GLY A 55 5.75 -10.72 2.89
N ARG A 56 6.57 -10.56 1.85
CA ARG A 56 7.97 -10.16 1.95
C ARG A 56 8.32 -9.08 0.93
N ASN A 57 9.17 -8.13 1.32
CA ASN A 57 9.76 -7.17 0.39
C ASN A 57 10.77 -7.88 -0.52
N LEU A 58 10.47 -7.96 -1.81
CA LEU A 58 11.34 -8.61 -2.80
C LEU A 58 12.32 -7.62 -3.42
N LEU A 59 11.89 -6.38 -3.66
CA LEU A 59 12.71 -5.30 -4.20
C LEU A 59 12.20 -3.96 -3.71
N LEU A 60 13.10 -3.13 -3.17
CA LEU A 60 12.81 -1.77 -2.75
C LEU A 60 13.77 -0.82 -3.49
N LEU A 61 13.25 0.04 -4.37
CA LEU A 61 14.02 1.08 -5.05
C LEU A 61 13.44 2.46 -4.68
N PRO A 62 13.98 3.10 -3.63
CA PRO A 62 13.49 4.40 -3.19
C PRO A 62 13.68 5.50 -4.26
N PRO A 63 12.78 6.48 -4.34
CA PRO A 63 11.45 6.54 -3.70
C PRO A 63 10.34 6.01 -4.63
N ASN A 64 10.66 5.30 -5.71
CA ASN A 64 9.75 5.15 -6.85
C ASN A 64 9.15 3.75 -7.03
N HIS A 65 9.76 2.70 -6.46
CA HIS A 65 9.35 1.34 -6.81
C HIS A 65 9.46 0.35 -5.65
N ILE A 66 8.42 -0.47 -5.48
CA ILE A 66 8.28 -1.49 -4.43
C ILE A 66 7.75 -2.77 -5.09
N VAL A 67 8.39 -3.90 -4.83
CA VAL A 67 7.91 -5.24 -5.21
C VAL A 67 7.81 -6.09 -3.96
N GLN A 68 6.65 -6.68 -3.75
CA GLN A 68 6.32 -7.48 -2.57
C GLN A 68 5.69 -8.81 -2.98
N SER A 69 6.11 -9.90 -2.33
CA SER A 69 5.25 -11.09 -2.30
C SER A 69 4.05 -10.76 -1.43
N TRP A 70 2.90 -11.31 -1.79
CA TRP A 70 1.64 -10.96 -1.16
C TRP A 70 0.74 -12.18 -1.07
N ARG A 71 0.16 -12.38 0.10
CA ARG A 71 -0.89 -13.39 0.31
C ARG A 71 -1.86 -12.90 1.36
N THR A 72 -3.06 -13.48 1.34
CA THR A 72 -4.05 -13.27 2.40
C THR A 72 -4.31 -14.56 3.16
N LYS A 73 -5.06 -14.44 4.25
CA LYS A 73 -5.66 -15.59 4.95
C LYS A 73 -6.64 -16.40 4.07
N SER A 74 -7.09 -15.86 2.94
CA SER A 74 -7.97 -16.56 1.98
C SER A 74 -7.21 -17.48 1.03
N PHE A 75 -5.88 -17.43 0.99
CA PHE A 75 -5.06 -18.33 0.19
C PHE A 75 -4.92 -19.68 0.88
N ALA A 76 -5.05 -20.77 0.13
CA ALA A 76 -4.79 -22.10 0.66
C ALA A 76 -3.30 -22.27 1.03
N ALA A 77 -3.00 -23.25 1.88
CA ALA A 77 -1.61 -23.53 2.28
C ALA A 77 -0.73 -23.95 1.09
N GLY A 78 -1.31 -24.60 0.08
CA GLY A 78 -0.61 -25.01 -1.14
C GLY A 78 -0.58 -23.95 -2.24
N ASP A 79 -1.26 -22.82 -2.06
CA ASP A 79 -1.22 -21.72 -3.04
C ASP A 79 0.12 -20.99 -2.96
N SER A 80 0.67 -20.68 -4.13
CA SER A 80 1.83 -19.79 -4.23
C SER A 80 1.45 -18.37 -3.83
N ASP A 81 2.41 -17.65 -3.27
CA ASP A 81 2.24 -16.22 -3.00
C ASP A 81 2.05 -15.48 -4.33
N SER A 82 1.13 -14.53 -4.31
CA SER A 82 0.96 -13.57 -5.40
C SER A 82 2.01 -12.47 -5.30
N GLN A 83 2.06 -11.56 -6.28
CA GLN A 83 3.05 -10.49 -6.33
C GLN A 83 2.37 -9.14 -6.56
N VAL A 84 2.76 -8.16 -5.74
CA VAL A 84 2.32 -6.77 -5.84
C VAL A 84 3.52 -5.92 -6.20
N GLU A 85 3.38 -5.15 -7.29
CA GLU A 85 4.34 -4.17 -7.75
C GLU A 85 3.71 -2.79 -7.70
N ILE A 86 4.43 -1.83 -7.13
CA ILE A 86 3.96 -0.47 -6.91
C ILE A 86 4.96 0.47 -7.54
N SER A 87 4.49 1.22 -8.53
CA SER A 87 5.24 2.30 -9.16
C SER A 87 4.67 3.65 -8.71
N LEU A 88 5.54 4.51 -8.20
CA LEU A 88 5.22 5.87 -7.78
C LEU A 88 5.85 6.82 -8.79
N LEU A 89 5.00 7.46 -9.58
CA LEU A 89 5.42 8.39 -10.63
C LEU A 89 5.01 9.80 -10.22
N PRO A 90 5.92 10.79 -10.25
CA PRO A 90 5.53 12.19 -10.13
C PRO A 90 4.48 12.53 -11.20
N GLU A 91 3.34 13.08 -10.81
CA GLU A 91 2.29 13.54 -11.71
C GLU A 91 1.74 14.86 -11.15
N ASN A 92 1.84 15.96 -11.92
CA ASN A 92 1.51 17.31 -11.45
C ASN A 92 2.20 17.66 -10.11
N ASP A 93 1.44 18.14 -9.14
CA ASP A 93 1.90 18.45 -7.77
C ASP A 93 1.77 17.26 -6.81
N GLY A 94 1.64 16.03 -7.34
CA GLY A 94 1.41 14.82 -6.56
C GLY A 94 2.07 13.58 -7.16
N THR A 95 1.46 12.43 -6.88
CA THR A 95 1.97 11.11 -7.26
C THR A 95 0.88 10.27 -7.89
N LYS A 96 1.18 9.70 -9.06
CA LYS A 96 0.44 8.57 -9.60
C LYS A 96 0.99 7.28 -9.02
N LEU A 97 0.21 6.62 -8.19
CA LEU A 97 0.51 5.27 -7.73
C LEU A 97 -0.11 4.28 -8.72
N ILE A 98 0.71 3.42 -9.31
CA ILE A 98 0.27 2.30 -10.15
C ILE A 98 0.55 1.01 -9.39
N LEU A 99 -0.49 0.20 -9.15
CA LEU A 99 -0.42 -1.09 -8.49
C LEU A 99 -0.73 -2.19 -9.50
N LEU A 100 0.26 -3.04 -9.76
CA LEU A 100 0.13 -4.28 -10.53
C LEU A 100 0.06 -5.44 -9.54
N HIS A 101 -1.04 -6.18 -9.55
CA HIS A 101 -1.20 -7.38 -8.75
C HIS A 101 -1.25 -8.58 -9.70
N SER A 102 -0.30 -9.50 -9.55
CA SER A 102 -0.12 -10.66 -10.42
C SER A 102 0.01 -11.94 -9.61
N ASN A 103 -0.04 -13.09 -10.28
CA ASN A 103 0.06 -14.42 -9.65
C ASN A 103 -1.05 -14.72 -8.63
N ILE A 104 -2.25 -14.16 -8.82
CA ILE A 104 -3.38 -14.39 -7.92
C ILE A 104 -3.97 -15.80 -8.17
N PRO A 105 -4.13 -16.64 -7.13
CA PRO A 105 -4.81 -17.93 -7.25
C PRO A 105 -6.25 -17.80 -7.76
N LYS A 106 -6.79 -18.86 -8.36
CA LYS A 106 -8.19 -18.89 -8.80
C LYS A 106 -9.14 -18.92 -7.60
N GLY A 107 -10.33 -18.37 -7.79
CA GLY A 107 -11.38 -18.39 -6.77
C GLY A 107 -11.17 -17.38 -5.63
N GLN A 108 -10.19 -16.48 -5.78
CA GLN A 108 -9.97 -15.39 -4.85
C GLN A 108 -10.99 -14.26 -5.04
N PRO A 109 -11.22 -13.43 -4.00
CA PRO A 109 -12.07 -12.24 -4.08
C PRO A 109 -11.63 -11.26 -5.17
N ASP A 110 -12.50 -10.29 -5.50
CA ASP A 110 -12.12 -9.18 -6.36
C ASP A 110 -11.13 -8.25 -5.65
N TYR A 111 -9.85 -8.58 -5.77
CA TYR A 111 -8.79 -7.76 -5.18
C TYR A 111 -8.68 -6.38 -5.83
N LYS A 112 -9.22 -6.17 -7.04
CA LYS A 112 -9.22 -4.85 -7.66
C LYS A 112 -10.10 -3.89 -6.87
N GLN A 113 -11.33 -4.31 -6.57
CA GLN A 113 -12.24 -3.55 -5.73
C GLN A 113 -11.69 -3.41 -4.30
N TRP A 114 -11.17 -4.51 -3.74
CA TRP A 114 -10.62 -4.53 -2.40
C TRP A 114 -9.45 -3.54 -2.21
N TRP A 115 -8.50 -3.45 -3.15
CA TRP A 115 -7.42 -2.45 -3.10
C TRP A 115 -7.97 -1.02 -3.14
N SER A 116 -9.01 -0.77 -3.93
CA SER A 116 -9.64 0.54 -3.99
C SER A 116 -10.22 0.94 -2.63
N GLU A 117 -10.98 0.05 -2.01
CA GLU A 117 -11.70 0.31 -0.75
C GLU A 117 -10.77 0.38 0.46
N HIS A 118 -9.77 -0.51 0.53
CA HIS A 118 -8.92 -0.66 1.71
C HIS A 118 -7.59 0.11 1.64
N TYR A 119 -7.19 0.57 0.45
CA TYR A 119 -5.96 1.35 0.27
C TYR A 119 -6.22 2.68 -0.43
N PHE A 120 -6.75 2.70 -1.64
CA PHE A 120 -6.76 3.94 -2.43
C PHE A 120 -7.64 5.03 -1.81
N VAL A 121 -8.89 4.70 -1.47
CA VAL A 121 -9.80 5.63 -0.78
C VAL A 121 -9.21 6.19 0.52
N PRO A 122 -8.70 5.36 1.46
CA PRO A 122 -8.12 5.90 2.70
C PRO A 122 -6.78 6.63 2.47
N MET A 123 -5.98 6.24 1.46
CA MET A 123 -4.77 6.97 1.07
C MET A 123 -5.07 8.37 0.55
N GLU A 124 -6.06 8.52 -0.34
CA GLU A 124 -6.50 9.83 -0.84
C GLU A 124 -6.92 10.73 0.33
N ALA A 125 -7.71 10.20 1.27
CA ALA A 125 -8.13 10.92 2.46
C ALA A 125 -6.95 11.27 3.40
N TYR A 126 -5.97 10.38 3.56
CA TYR A 126 -4.78 10.60 4.39
C TYR A 126 -3.92 11.74 3.84
N PHE A 127 -3.57 11.68 2.55
CA PHE A 127 -2.70 12.68 1.93
C PHE A 127 -3.40 14.02 1.70
N ALA A 128 -4.71 14.04 1.42
CA ALA A 128 -5.47 15.28 1.36
C ALA A 128 -5.47 16.04 2.70
N LYS A 129 -5.52 15.34 3.84
CA LYS A 129 -5.42 15.96 5.17
C LYS A 129 -4.04 16.55 5.43
N MET A 130 -2.97 15.92 4.92
CA MET A 130 -1.61 16.44 5.09
C MET A 130 -1.36 17.72 4.29
N MET A 131 -2.15 18.00 3.24
CA MET A 131 -2.09 19.28 2.52
C MET A 131 -2.75 20.44 3.27
N ILE A 132 -3.65 20.17 4.23
CA ILE A 132 -4.27 21.21 5.04
C ILE A 132 -3.34 21.46 6.23
N PRO A 133 -2.70 22.64 6.38
CA PRO A 133 -2.02 22.96 7.62
C PRO A 133 -3.05 22.89 8.74
N VAL A 134 -2.83 21.99 9.71
CA VAL A 134 -3.65 21.93 10.92
C VAL A 134 -3.64 23.34 11.51
N PRO A 135 -4.79 24.05 11.59
CA PRO A 135 -4.80 25.33 12.26
C PRO A 135 -4.29 25.09 13.67
N ALA A 136 -3.27 25.84 14.09
CA ALA A 136 -2.70 25.74 15.42
C ALA A 136 -3.84 25.74 16.43
N MET A 137 -4.02 24.61 17.12
CA MET A 137 -4.96 24.51 18.23
C MET A 137 -4.59 25.65 19.20
N PRO A 138 -5.51 26.56 19.57
CA PRO A 138 -5.19 27.56 20.57
C PRO A 138 -4.75 26.79 21.83
N GLU A 139 -3.58 27.14 22.37
CA GLU A 139 -3.10 26.55 23.62
C GLU A 139 -4.16 26.72 24.70
N PRO A 140 -4.41 25.70 25.53
CA PRO A 140 -5.35 25.85 26.64
C PRO A 140 -4.83 26.95 27.57
N PHE A 141 -5.68 27.95 27.81
CA PHE A 141 -5.46 29.02 28.78
C PHE A 141 -5.30 28.48 30.21
#